data_AF-A0A2M7XN87-F1
#
_entry.id   AF-A0A2M7XN87-F1
#
_cell.length_a   1.000
_cell.length_b   1.000
_cell.length_c   1.000
_cell.angle_alpha   90.00
_cell.angle_beta   90.00
_cell.angle_gamma   90.00
#
_symmetry.space_group_name_H-M   'P 1'
#
loop_
_entity.id
_entity.type
_entity.pdbx_description
1 polymer ?
#
loop_
_entity_poly.entity_id
_entity_poly.type
_entity_poly.pdbx_seq_one_letter_code
_entity_poly.pdbx_strand_id
1 'polypeptide(L)'
;MKNKETKIALFFGGKISRHLVLIKKAAKKLGVRLDLVSYNRVFFDTETLKVRLRKFQISTNNFQTNTKFQITNNKKNDGVDVNEYDVLFFRTTGKHWEEVDLINYQLKITNYELGKKPIIVDPIVLSGKPSMACKAYQMLTLKRSGIEVPKTVYGSLWFLYETMKQFSINNFQFPIIIKG
;
A
#
# COMPACT_ATOMS: atom_id res chain seq x y z
N MET A 1 -28.87 -8.62 14.42
CA MET A 1 -27.60 -7.85 14.27
C MET A 1 -27.14 -8.00 12.81
N LYS A 2 -26.95 -6.90 12.06
CA LYS A 2 -26.36 -7.00 10.72
C LYS A 2 -24.90 -7.43 10.88
N ASN A 3 -24.53 -8.60 10.34
CA ASN A 3 -23.12 -8.99 10.28
C ASN A 3 -22.35 -7.89 9.55
N LYS A 4 -21.31 -7.37 10.19
CA LYS A 4 -20.39 -6.40 9.58
C LYS A 4 -19.80 -7.05 8.32
N GLU A 5 -19.96 -6.39 7.18
CA GLU A 5 -19.40 -6.86 5.90
C GLU A 5 -17.87 -7.00 6.02
N THR A 6 -17.35 -8.21 5.80
CA THR A 6 -15.90 -8.47 5.84
C THR A 6 -15.21 -7.72 4.71
N LYS A 7 -14.17 -6.95 5.04
CA LYS A 7 -13.35 -6.21 4.07
C LYS A 7 -12.02 -6.93 3.83
N ILE A 8 -11.80 -7.35 2.59
CA ILE A 8 -10.58 -8.04 2.16
C ILE A 8 -9.80 -7.15 1.18
N ALA A 9 -8.50 -6.98 1.43
CA ALA A 9 -7.56 -6.43 0.44
C ALA A 9 -6.75 -7.56 -0.19
N LEU A 10 -6.87 -7.73 -1.51
CA LEU A 10 -6.05 -8.67 -2.28
C LEU A 10 -4.97 -7.91 -3.04
N PHE A 11 -3.72 -8.10 -2.61
CA PHE A 11 -2.56 -7.48 -3.20
C PHE A 11 -2.09 -8.20 -4.46
N PHE A 12 -1.77 -7.43 -5.51
CA PHE A 12 -1.27 -7.97 -6.77
C PHE A 12 -0.17 -7.09 -7.38
N GLY A 13 0.77 -7.76 -8.07
CA GLY A 13 1.76 -7.11 -8.94
C GLY A 13 1.29 -7.07 -10.40
N GLY A 14 1.86 -6.15 -11.18
CA GLY A 14 1.61 -6.07 -12.63
C GLY A 14 0.19 -5.64 -13.00
N LYS A 15 -0.30 -6.11 -14.16
CA LYS A 15 -1.64 -5.80 -14.69
C LYS A 15 -2.71 -6.67 -14.04
N ILE A 16 -3.94 -6.14 -13.93
CA ILE A 16 -5.09 -6.92 -13.45
C ILE A 16 -5.38 -8.04 -14.46
N SER A 17 -5.18 -9.29 -14.03
CA SER A 17 -5.48 -10.48 -14.84
C SER A 17 -6.97 -10.86 -14.78
N ARG A 18 -7.44 -11.61 -15.79
CA ARG A 18 -8.81 -12.17 -15.82
C ARG A 18 -9.14 -12.95 -14.53
N HIS A 19 -8.15 -13.65 -13.97
CA HIS A 19 -8.31 -14.38 -12.70
C HIS A 19 -8.68 -13.45 -11.53
N LEU A 20 -8.03 -12.29 -11.39
CA LEU A 20 -8.34 -11.32 -10.33
C LEU A 20 -9.76 -10.75 -10.48
N VAL A 21 -10.21 -10.53 -11.72
CA VAL A 21 -11.59 -10.12 -12.02
C VAL A 21 -12.58 -11.19 -11.59
N LEU A 22 -12.28 -12.48 -11.86
CA LEU A 22 -13.13 -13.60 -11.45
C LEU A 22 -13.23 -13.72 -9.92
N ILE A 23 -12.12 -13.59 -9.20
CA ILE A 23 -12.11 -13.59 -7.73
C ILE A 23 -12.99 -12.44 -7.20
N LYS A 24 -12.88 -11.22 -7.75
CA LYS A 24 -13.71 -10.09 -7.33
C LYS A 24 -15.21 -10.33 -7.57
N LYS A 25 -15.56 -10.95 -8.70
CA LYS A 25 -16.95 -11.37 -8.98
C LYS A 25 -17.44 -12.42 -7.99
N ALA A 26 -16.60 -13.40 -7.64
CA ALA A 26 -16.94 -14.42 -6.65
C ALA A 26 -17.16 -13.82 -5.26
N ALA A 27 -16.26 -12.94 -4.80
CA ALA A 27 -16.41 -12.25 -3.52
C ALA A 27 -17.73 -11.46 -3.43
N LYS A 28 -18.12 -10.76 -4.51
CA LYS A 28 -19.41 -10.06 -4.59
C LYS A 28 -20.59 -11.02 -4.42
N LYS A 29 -20.56 -12.21 -5.04
CA LYS A 29 -21.61 -13.22 -4.89
C LYS A 29 -21.71 -13.77 -3.47
N LEU A 30 -20.58 -13.80 -2.74
CA LEU A 30 -20.51 -14.24 -1.35
C LEU A 30 -20.84 -13.13 -0.34
N GLY A 31 -21.20 -11.92 -0.80
CA GLY A 31 -21.49 -10.79 0.09
C GLY A 31 -20.27 -10.26 0.85
N VAL A 32 -19.06 -10.46 0.29
CA VAL A 32 -17.80 -10.01 0.88
C VAL A 32 -17.24 -8.85 0.06
N ARG A 33 -16.78 -7.80 0.72
CA ARG A 33 -16.12 -6.67 0.06
C ARG A 33 -14.66 -7.01 -0.23
N LEU A 34 -14.32 -7.19 -1.52
CA LEU A 34 -12.95 -7.40 -1.97
C LEU A 34 -12.42 -6.20 -2.76
N ASP A 35 -11.38 -5.57 -2.23
CA ASP A 35 -10.59 -4.55 -2.90
C ASP A 35 -9.34 -5.17 -3.53
N LEU A 36 -9.16 -4.97 -4.84
CA LEU A 36 -7.92 -5.33 -5.52
C LEU A 36 -6.90 -4.20 -5.33
N VAL A 37 -5.78 -4.49 -4.69
CA VAL A 37 -4.76 -3.50 -4.30
C VAL A 37 -3.46 -3.77 -5.05
N SER A 38 -3.04 -2.85 -5.92
CA SER A 38 -1.70 -2.98 -6.53
C SER A 38 -0.62 -2.66 -5.50
N TYR A 39 0.47 -3.42 -5.45
CA TYR A 39 1.64 -3.10 -4.61
C TYR A 39 2.17 -1.69 -4.85
N ASN A 40 2.08 -1.19 -6.09
CA ASN A 40 2.51 0.16 -6.44
C ASN A 40 1.74 1.27 -5.69
N ARG A 41 0.61 0.95 -5.04
CA ARG A 41 -0.18 1.87 -4.21
C ARG A 41 0.37 2.02 -2.81
N VAL A 42 1.22 1.11 -2.35
CA VAL A 42 1.83 1.16 -1.02
C VAL A 42 2.84 2.30 -1.01
N PHE A 43 2.80 3.12 0.02
CA PHE A 43 3.79 4.16 0.25
C PHE A 43 4.00 4.35 1.75
N PHE A 44 5.17 4.87 2.09
CA PHE A 44 5.55 5.23 3.44
C PHE A 44 6.02 6.68 3.46
N ASP A 45 5.63 7.40 4.51
CA ASP A 45 5.98 8.80 4.74
C ASP A 45 6.71 8.93 6.08
N THR A 46 7.96 9.40 6.02
CA THR A 46 8.82 9.61 7.20
C THR A 46 8.32 10.69 8.15
N GLU A 47 7.49 11.63 7.70
CA GLU A 47 6.92 12.66 8.58
C GLU A 47 5.78 12.09 9.42
N THR A 48 4.90 11.30 8.80
CA THR A 48 3.75 10.71 9.50
C THR A 48 4.04 9.34 10.14
N LEU A 49 5.16 8.72 9.78
CA LEU A 49 5.59 7.38 10.23
C LEU A 49 4.55 6.26 9.97
N LYS A 50 3.69 6.45 8.96
CA LYS A 50 2.59 5.54 8.61
C LYS A 50 2.76 4.95 7.22
N VAL A 51 2.51 3.66 7.10
CA VAL A 51 2.37 2.96 5.81
C VAL A 51 0.91 3.03 5.36
N ARG A 52 0.66 3.46 4.12
CA ARG A 52 -0.69 3.71 3.60
C ARG A 52 -0.87 3.22 2.16
N LEU A 53 -2.12 3.09 1.74
CA LEU A 53 -2.49 2.78 0.35
C LEU A 53 -3.05 4.01 -0.35
N ARG A 54 -2.54 4.35 -1.54
CA ARG A 54 -3.11 5.43 -2.36
C ARG A 54 -4.57 5.11 -2.74
N LYS A 55 -5.47 6.09 -2.60
CA LYS A 55 -6.84 6.02 -3.15
C LYS A 55 -6.80 6.19 -4.67
N PHE A 56 -7.69 5.46 -5.37
CA PHE A 56 -8.01 5.74 -6.76
C PHE A 56 -9.39 6.38 -6.80
N GLN A 57 -9.53 7.53 -7.46
CA GLN A 57 -10.82 7.97 -7.95
C GLN A 57 -11.02 7.35 -9.33
N ILE A 58 -12.01 6.46 -9.46
CA ILE A 58 -12.47 6.04 -10.79
C ILE A 58 -13.42 7.14 -11.25
N SER A 59 -12.99 8.02 -12.17
CA SER A 59 -13.95 8.85 -12.91
C SER A 59 -14.65 7.94 -13.93
N THR A 60 -15.86 7.51 -13.60
CA THR A 60 -16.74 6.86 -14.58
C THR A 60 -17.35 7.93 -15.48
N ASN A 61 -16.63 8.32 -16.53
CA ASN A 61 -17.28 8.89 -17.70
C ASN A 61 -17.77 7.71 -18.55
N ASN A 62 -19.10 7.61 -18.66
CA ASN A 62 -19.94 6.77 -19.51
C ASN A 62 -19.27 5.58 -20.24
N PHE A 63 -19.76 4.39 -19.90
CA PHE A 63 -19.70 3.12 -20.64
C PHE A 63 -19.13 3.19 -22.07
N GLN A 64 -17.81 3.07 -22.20
CA GLN A 64 -17.14 2.56 -23.40
C GLN A 64 -15.76 2.03 -23.00
N THR A 65 -15.73 0.71 -22.75
CA THR A 65 -14.67 -0.32 -22.95
C THR A 65 -13.17 0.00 -22.89
N ASN A 66 -12.72 1.16 -22.40
CA ASN A 66 -11.32 1.47 -22.11
C ASN A 66 -11.23 2.23 -20.79
N THR A 67 -11.29 1.50 -19.68
CA THR A 67 -11.03 2.06 -18.35
C THR A 67 -9.57 2.50 -18.25
N LYS A 68 -9.28 3.74 -18.68
CA LYS A 68 -8.05 4.45 -18.27
C LYS A 68 -8.19 4.73 -16.79
N PHE A 69 -7.45 3.97 -15.97
CA PHE A 69 -7.27 4.28 -14.55
C PHE A 69 -6.51 5.61 -14.46
N GLN A 70 -7.23 6.73 -14.36
CA GLN A 70 -6.62 8.01 -14.03
C GLN A 70 -6.39 8.06 -12.52
N ILE A 71 -5.13 8.24 -12.14
CA ILE A 71 -4.73 8.47 -10.75
C ILE A 71 -4.90 9.97 -10.50
N THR A 72 -6.02 10.39 -9.89
CA THR A 72 -6.14 11.75 -9.35
C THR A 72 -5.76 11.72 -7.88
N ASN A 73 -4.61 12.34 -7.55
CA ASN A 73 -4.14 12.51 -6.18
C ASN A 73 -4.87 13.72 -5.57
N ASN A 74 -6.03 13.50 -4.93
CA ASN A 74 -6.57 14.52 -4.05
C ASN A 74 -5.77 14.53 -2.74
N LYS A 75 -5.16 15.68 -2.43
CA LYS A 75 -4.51 16.13 -1.19
C LYS A 75 -3.48 15.18 -0.53
N LYS A 76 -2.33 15.75 -0.15
CA LYS A 76 -1.39 15.22 0.87
C LYS A 76 -2.22 14.57 1.99
N ASN A 77 -2.05 13.27 2.21
CA ASN A 77 -2.65 12.44 3.27
C ASN A 77 -3.92 11.62 2.98
N ASP A 78 -4.50 11.64 1.78
CA ASP A 78 -5.74 10.88 1.52
C ASP A 78 -5.51 9.38 1.18
N GLY A 79 -4.64 8.73 1.94
CA GLY A 79 -4.37 7.29 1.84
C GLY A 79 -5.25 6.48 2.79
N VAL A 80 -5.64 5.27 2.38
CA VAL A 80 -6.37 4.31 3.24
C VAL A 80 -5.36 3.58 4.11
N ASP A 81 -5.65 3.46 5.40
CA ASP A 81 -4.82 2.66 6.31
C ASP A 81 -5.06 1.16 6.05
N VAL A 82 -3.99 0.37 5.96
CA VAL A 82 -4.09 -1.08 5.76
C VAL A 82 -4.84 -1.77 6.91
N ASN A 83 -4.87 -1.16 8.10
CA ASN A 83 -5.61 -1.65 9.27
C ASN A 83 -7.14 -1.52 9.15
N GLU A 84 -7.65 -0.83 8.13
CA GLU A 84 -9.09 -0.75 7.87
C GLU A 84 -9.67 -2.06 7.29
N TYR A 85 -8.81 -2.95 6.80
CA TYR A 85 -9.17 -4.26 6.27
C TYR A 85 -9.22 -5.32 7.37
N ASP A 86 -10.15 -6.27 7.24
CA ASP A 86 -10.23 -7.42 8.15
C ASP A 86 -9.30 -8.57 7.68
N VAL A 87 -9.00 -8.65 6.37
CA VAL A 87 -8.13 -9.68 5.76
C VAL A 87 -7.20 -9.06 4.72
N LEU A 88 -5.92 -9.43 4.75
CA LEU A 88 -4.93 -9.09 3.73
C LEU A 88 -4.47 -10.36 3.01
N PHE A 89 -4.67 -10.41 1.70
CA PHE A 89 -4.26 -11.53 0.87
C PHE A 89 -3.19 -11.09 -0.12
N PHE A 90 -1.95 -11.50 0.11
CA PHE A 90 -0.83 -11.23 -0.80
C PHE A 90 -0.76 -12.30 -1.88
N ARG A 91 -1.04 -11.93 -3.13
CA ARG A 91 -0.88 -12.85 -4.27
C ARG A 91 0.43 -12.55 -4.97
N THR A 92 1.31 -13.55 -5.03
CA THR A 92 2.61 -13.51 -5.76
C THR A 92 3.38 -12.22 -5.49
N THR A 93 4.09 -12.17 -4.36
CA THR A 93 4.88 -11.00 -3.94
C THR A 93 5.97 -10.66 -4.95
N GLY A 94 6.64 -11.66 -5.54
CA GLY A 94 7.63 -11.46 -6.61
C GLY A 94 8.73 -10.48 -6.17
N LYS A 95 8.81 -9.33 -6.84
CA LYS A 95 9.76 -8.25 -6.51
C LYS A 95 9.24 -7.23 -5.48
N HIS A 96 7.98 -7.33 -5.05
CA HIS A 96 7.31 -6.35 -4.18
C HIS A 96 7.47 -6.64 -2.68
N TRP A 97 8.62 -7.20 -2.31
CA TRP A 97 8.86 -7.57 -0.91
C TRP A 97 9.06 -6.36 0.00
N GLU A 98 9.59 -5.25 -0.52
CA GLU A 98 9.76 -4.04 0.27
C GLU A 98 8.40 -3.49 0.73
N GLU A 99 7.40 -3.49 -0.15
CA GLU A 99 6.05 -3.08 0.17
C GLU A 99 5.38 -4.02 1.17
N VAL A 100 5.61 -5.33 1.03
CA VAL A 100 5.12 -6.36 1.96
C VAL A 100 5.73 -6.17 3.34
N ASP A 101 7.04 -5.94 3.44
CA ASP A 101 7.75 -5.73 4.70
C ASP A 101 7.25 -4.47 5.42
N LEU A 102 7.02 -3.38 4.67
CA LEU A 102 6.42 -2.16 5.21
C LEU A 102 5.01 -2.43 5.78
N ILE A 103 4.16 -3.15 5.05
CA ILE A 103 2.82 -3.50 5.52
C ILE A 103 2.91 -4.38 6.79
N ASN A 104 3.71 -5.45 6.75
CA ASN A 104 3.90 -6.35 7.89
C ASN A 104 4.38 -5.61 9.14
N TYR A 105 5.33 -4.69 8.98
CA TYR A 105 5.79 -3.87 10.08
C TYR A 105 4.68 -2.98 10.64
N GLN A 106 3.97 -2.24 9.78
CA GLN A 106 2.83 -1.40 10.18
C GLN A 106 1.82 -2.18 11.02
N LEU A 107 1.48 -3.40 10.60
CA LEU A 107 0.58 -4.28 11.32
C LEU A 107 1.13 -4.69 12.68
N LYS A 108 2.42 -5.01 12.81
CA LYS A 108 3.02 -5.38 14.12
C LYS A 108 2.84 -4.27 15.16
N ILE A 109 3.03 -3.00 14.77
CA ILE A 109 2.89 -1.86 15.67
C ILE A 109 1.43 -1.65 16.06
N THR A 110 0.53 -1.60 15.08
CA THR A 110 -0.89 -1.36 15.36
C THR A 110 -1.52 -2.51 16.14
N ASN A 111 -1.05 -3.74 15.97
CA ASN A 111 -1.48 -4.88 16.79
C ASN A 111 -1.08 -4.71 18.25
N TYR A 112 0.11 -4.15 18.52
CA TYR A 112 0.56 -3.85 19.88
C TYR A 112 -0.29 -2.74 20.52
N GLU A 113 -0.71 -1.75 19.73
CA GLU A 113 -1.42 -0.56 20.22
C GLU A 113 -2.95 -0.73 20.31
N LEU A 114 -3.58 -1.51 19.41
CA LEU A 114 -5.04 -1.53 19.22
C LEU A 114 -5.69 -2.90 19.41
N GLY A 115 -4.90 -3.97 19.61
CA GLY A 115 -5.41 -5.34 19.83
C GLY A 115 -6.20 -5.94 18.66
N LYS A 116 -6.21 -5.30 17.48
CA LYS A 116 -7.00 -5.70 16.32
C LYS A 116 -6.09 -5.99 15.12
N LYS A 117 -6.05 -7.26 14.71
CA LYS A 117 -5.16 -7.76 13.66
C LYS A 117 -5.91 -8.19 12.39
N PRO A 118 -5.65 -7.55 11.23
CA PRO A 118 -6.03 -8.11 9.95
C PRO A 118 -5.40 -9.49 9.75
N ILE A 119 -6.18 -10.46 9.27
CA ILE A 119 -5.68 -11.81 9.00
C ILE A 119 -4.85 -11.79 7.72
N ILE A 120 -3.59 -12.21 7.78
CA ILE A 120 -2.75 -12.43 6.60
C ILE A 120 -2.91 -13.89 6.16
N VAL A 121 -3.31 -14.09 4.90
CA VAL A 121 -3.62 -15.43 4.36
C VAL A 121 -2.36 -16.15 3.85
N ASP A 122 -1.29 -15.43 3.50
CA ASP A 122 -0.07 -15.99 2.91
C ASP A 122 0.95 -16.39 4.00
N PRO A 123 1.27 -17.69 4.18
CA PRO A 123 2.22 -18.16 5.19
C PRO A 123 3.66 -17.68 4.98
N ILE A 124 4.10 -17.48 3.74
CA ILE A 124 5.47 -17.02 3.44
C ILE A 124 5.61 -15.55 3.84
N VAL A 125 4.56 -14.76 3.65
CA VAL A 125 4.52 -13.38 4.12
C VAL A 125 4.52 -13.30 5.65
N LEU A 126 3.87 -14.25 6.33
CA LEU A 126 3.91 -14.35 7.79
C LEU A 126 5.31 -14.70 8.31
N SER A 127 6.03 -15.60 7.65
CA SER A 127 7.41 -15.97 8.00
C SER A 127 8.44 -14.87 7.67
N GLY A 128 8.06 -13.90 6.83
CA GLY A 128 8.94 -12.82 6.37
C GLY A 128 9.90 -13.25 5.26
N LYS A 129 10.50 -12.27 4.57
CA LYS A 129 11.57 -12.53 3.60
C LYS A 129 12.90 -12.77 4.33
N PRO A 130 13.72 -13.75 3.93
CA PRO A 130 15.04 -13.97 4.51
C PRO A 130 16.00 -12.77 4.43
N SER A 131 15.77 -11.83 3.51
CA SER A 131 16.62 -10.65 3.36
C SER A 131 16.00 -9.43 4.06
N MET A 132 16.37 -9.20 5.32
CA MET A 132 16.11 -7.97 6.11
C MET A 132 16.80 -6.69 5.52
N ALA A 133 17.18 -6.72 4.24
CA ALA A 133 17.96 -5.69 3.55
C ALA A 133 17.06 -4.68 2.79
N CYS A 134 15.88 -4.36 3.33
CA CYS A 134 15.00 -3.33 2.77
C CYS A 134 15.41 -1.95 3.32
N LYS A 135 15.98 -1.08 2.48
CA LYS A 135 16.42 0.27 2.87
C LYS A 135 15.28 1.10 3.47
N ALA A 136 14.06 0.94 2.95
CA ALA A 136 12.88 1.63 3.47
C ALA A 136 12.57 1.22 4.91
N TYR A 137 12.63 -0.09 5.19
CA TYR A 137 12.45 -0.62 6.54
C TYR A 137 13.56 -0.17 7.49
N GLN A 138 14.81 -0.15 7.03
CA GLN A 138 15.95 0.32 7.82
C GLN A 138 15.81 1.81 8.18
N MET A 139 15.44 2.67 7.23
CA MET A 139 15.20 4.11 7.52
C MET A 139 14.04 4.32 8.49
N LEU A 140 12.96 3.55 8.33
CA LEU A 140 11.81 3.58 9.25
C LEU A 140 12.20 3.17 10.67
N THR A 141 13.00 2.10 10.81
CA THR A 141 13.49 1.63 12.10
C THR A 141 14.39 2.68 12.75
N LEU A 142 15.36 3.21 12.02
CA LEU A 142 16.26 4.26 12.49
C LEU A 142 15.51 5.51 12.96
N LYS A 143 14.57 6.03 12.15
CA LYS A 143 13.79 7.23 12.50
C LYS A 143 12.99 7.04 13.80
N ARG A 144 12.44 5.85 14.02
CA ARG A 144 11.64 5.52 15.21
C ARG A 144 12.48 5.29 16.46
N SER A 145 13.70 4.82 16.29
CA SER A 145 14.68 4.73 17.38
C SER A 145 15.25 6.10 17.78
N GLY A 146 14.72 7.19 17.23
CA GLY A 146 15.18 8.56 17.51
C GLY A 146 16.43 8.96 16.73
N ILE A 147 16.92 8.10 15.83
CA ILE A 147 18.07 8.43 14.97
C ILE A 147 17.57 9.29 13.82
N GLU A 148 18.16 10.47 13.65
CA GLU A 148 17.80 11.35 12.55
C GLU A 148 18.18 10.70 11.20
N VAL A 149 17.22 10.65 10.29
CA VAL A 149 17.43 10.21 8.91
C VAL A 149 16.94 11.29 7.95
N PRO A 150 17.52 11.38 6.74
CA PRO A 150 17.05 12.31 5.73
C PRO A 150 15.56 12.11 5.44
N LYS A 151 14.85 13.22 5.21
CA LYS A 151 13.48 13.16 4.70
C LYS A 151 13.48 12.33 3.43
N THR A 152 12.67 11.27 3.40
CA THR A 152 12.67 10.30 2.31
C THR A 152 11.25 9.82 2.05
N VAL A 153 10.89 9.69 0.78
CA VAL A 153 9.62 9.10 0.35
C VAL A 153 9.92 7.85 -0.45
N TYR A 154 9.24 6.75 -0.11
CA TYR A 154 9.38 5.47 -0.79
C TYR A 154 8.10 5.12 -1.56
N GLY A 155 8.27 4.57 -2.76
CA GLY A 155 7.19 4.03 -3.57
C GLY A 155 7.60 3.79 -5.02
N SER A 156 6.65 3.43 -5.88
CA SER A 156 6.93 3.17 -7.29
C SER A 156 7.48 4.41 -8.02
N LEU A 157 8.27 4.22 -9.07
CA LEU A 157 8.84 5.33 -9.86
C LEU A 157 7.78 6.35 -10.31
N TRP A 158 6.60 5.87 -10.75
CA TRP A 158 5.48 6.74 -11.13
C TRP A 158 4.93 7.55 -9.96
N PHE A 159 4.89 6.96 -8.76
CA PHE A 159 4.50 7.70 -7.56
C PHE A 159 5.50 8.79 -7.23
N LEU A 160 6.79 8.47 -7.24
CA LEU A 160 7.84 9.45 -6.98
C LEU A 160 7.80 10.59 -8.00
N TYR A 161 7.58 10.27 -9.29
CA TYR A 161 7.37 11.25 -10.35
C TYR A 161 6.16 12.16 -10.08
N GLU A 162 5.00 11.60 -9.78
CA GLU A 162 3.79 12.38 -9.49
C GLU A 162 3.94 13.19 -8.19
N THR A 163 4.59 12.63 -7.17
CA THR A 163 4.94 13.35 -5.94
C THR A 163 5.84 14.54 -6.27
N MET A 164 6.89 14.38 -7.07
CA MET A 164 7.76 15.48 -7.47
C MET A 164 7.04 16.54 -8.30
N LYS A 165 6.17 16.13 -9.23
CA LYS A 165 5.39 17.03 -10.08
C LYS A 165 4.40 17.90 -9.30
N GLN A 166 3.79 17.34 -8.25
CA GLN A 166 2.84 18.03 -7.38
C GLN A 166 3.53 18.85 -6.28
N PHE A 167 4.77 18.49 -5.94
CA PHE A 167 5.62 19.23 -5.02
C PHE A 167 6.29 20.39 -5.75
N SER A 168 5.53 21.44 -6.04
CA SER A 168 6.12 22.76 -6.25
C SER A 168 6.93 23.16 -5.00
N ILE A 169 8.25 22.99 -5.10
CA ILE A 169 9.33 23.76 -4.44
C ILE A 169 9.49 23.65 -2.90
N ASN A 170 8.48 23.26 -2.10
CA ASN A 170 8.53 23.58 -0.65
C ASN A 170 8.85 22.43 0.34
N ASN A 171 9.08 21.19 -0.07
CA ASN A 171 9.17 20.08 0.89
C ASN A 171 10.41 19.18 0.78
N PHE A 172 11.19 19.28 -0.31
CA PHE A 172 12.51 18.67 -0.42
C PHE A 172 13.45 19.77 -0.91
N GLN A 173 14.57 19.98 -0.22
CA GLN A 173 15.59 20.92 -0.67
C GLN A 173 16.51 20.21 -1.65
N PHE A 174 16.81 20.87 -2.77
CA PHE A 174 17.82 20.38 -3.69
C PHE A 174 19.22 20.51 -3.05
N PRO A 175 20.14 19.56 -3.28
CA PRO A 175 20.02 18.43 -4.22
C PRO A 175 19.22 17.23 -3.66
N ILE A 176 18.49 16.53 -4.53
CA ILE A 176 17.71 15.32 -4.18
C ILE A 176 18.48 14.08 -4.65
N ILE A 177 18.56 13.06 -3.78
CA ILE A 177 19.15 11.75 -4.11
C ILE A 177 18.02 10.78 -4.49
N ILE A 178 18.14 10.15 -5.67
CA ILE A 178 17.22 9.11 -6.14
C ILE A 178 17.96 7.76 -6.12
N LYS A 179 17.35 6.74 -5.50
CA LYS A 179 17.87 5.37 -5.47
C LYS A 179 16.76 4.38 -5.83
N GLY A 180 17.10 3.38 -6.66
CA GLY A 180 16.27 2.23 -7.02
C GLY A 180 16.94 0.91 -6.68
#